data_AF-V4N2C6-F1
#
_entry.id   AF-V4N2C6-F1
#
_cell.length_a   1.000
_cell.length_b   1.000
_cell.length_c   1.000
_cell.angle_alpha   90.00
_cell.angle_beta   90.00
_cell.angle_gamma   90.00
#
_symmetry.space_group_name_H-M   'P 1'
#
loop_
_entity.id
_entity.type
_entity.pdbx_description
1 polymer ?
#
loop_
_entity_poly.entity_id
_entity_poly.type
_entity_poly.pdbx_seq_one_letter_code
_entity_poly.pdbx_strand_id
1 'polypeptide(L)'
;MTGRVTIDQAIAKAKMTVHLPATCIMFAAWGQALILVPSGLLPPLFTFMSMAVAVSGWPLAWMYRAYMTPRWKLWAYSGAGNVQQMKAAAIVAKVIGPDNGFAEKSEICSKDMRAQILRLEGRA
;
A
#
# COMPACT_ATOMS: atom_id res chain seq x y z
N MET A 1 6.52 -2.09 24.22
CA MET A 1 7.68 -1.34 23.70
C MET A 1 7.24 0.08 23.39
N THR A 2 7.61 1.00 24.26
CA THR A 2 7.25 2.43 24.28
C THR A 2 8.11 3.21 23.28
N GLY A 3 7.87 3.01 21.98
CA GLY A 3 8.34 3.94 20.96
C GLY A 3 7.21 4.91 20.68
N ARG A 4 7.30 6.18 21.12
CA ARG A 4 6.35 7.22 20.70
C ARG A 4 6.58 7.50 19.23
N VAL A 5 5.96 6.71 18.35
CA VAL A 5 5.99 6.94 16.90
C VAL A 5 5.30 8.28 16.66
N THR A 6 6.02 9.25 16.11
CA THR A 6 5.44 10.53 15.76
C THR A 6 4.62 10.42 14.49
N ILE A 7 3.67 11.34 14.30
CA ILE A 7 2.81 11.38 13.11
C ILE A 7 3.66 11.48 11.83
N ASP A 8 4.67 12.36 11.84
CA ASP A 8 5.55 12.54 10.69
C ASP A 8 6.35 11.28 10.36
N GLN A 9 6.87 10.59 11.39
CA GLN A 9 7.57 9.32 11.22
C GLN A 9 6.66 8.25 10.65
N ALA A 10 5.41 8.16 11.14
CA ALA A 10 4.44 7.21 10.64
C ALA A 10 4.09 7.46 9.17
N ILE A 11 3.82 8.71 8.81
CA ILE A 11 3.51 9.11 7.43
C ILE A 11 4.70 8.88 6.50
N ALA A 12 5.91 9.29 6.91
CA ALA A 12 7.12 9.07 6.13
C ALA A 12 7.36 7.58 5.88
N LYS A 13 7.22 6.75 6.93
CA LYS A 13 7.35 5.30 6.79
C LYS A 13 6.28 4.73 5.86
N ALA A 14 5.03 5.20 5.95
CA ALA A 14 3.98 4.74 5.05
C ALA A 14 4.27 5.05 3.58
N LYS A 15 4.77 6.27 3.31
CA LYS A 15 5.20 6.65 1.95
C LYS A 15 6.31 5.74 1.44
N MET A 16 7.27 5.40 2.30
CA MET A 16 8.40 4.54 1.91
C MET A 16 8.05 3.05 1.78
N THR A 17 7.17 2.51 2.63
CA THR A 17 6.90 1.06 2.68
C THR A 17 5.65 0.65 1.93
N VAL A 18 4.67 1.56 1.78
CA VAL A 18 3.38 1.30 1.13
C VAL A 18 3.33 1.94 -0.25
N HIS A 19 3.52 3.27 -0.36
CA HIS A 19 3.33 3.97 -1.62
C HIS A 19 4.49 3.76 -2.60
N LEU A 20 5.73 4.01 -2.16
CA LEU A 20 6.90 3.95 -3.04
C LEU A 20 7.02 2.59 -3.74
N PRO A 21 6.90 1.43 -3.07
CA PRO A 21 7.02 0.16 -3.76
C PRO A 21 5.83 -0.12 -4.69
N ALA A 22 4.61 0.24 -4.30
CA ALA A 22 3.44 0.12 -5.18
C ALA A 22 3.60 0.98 -6.45
N THR A 23 4.09 2.20 -6.29
CA THR A 23 4.40 3.12 -7.38
C THR A 23 5.52 2.57 -8.27
N CYS A 24 6.58 2.00 -7.69
CA CYS A 24 7.65 1.33 -8.44
C CYS A 24 7.12 0.12 -9.22
N ILE A 25 6.26 -0.72 -8.64
CA ILE A 25 5.63 -1.86 -9.35
C ILE A 25 4.86 -1.36 -10.59
N MET A 26 4.05 -0.32 -10.41
CA MET A 26 3.24 0.26 -11.49
C MET A 26 4.13 0.84 -12.61
N PHE A 27 5.10 1.69 -12.26
CA PHE A 27 5.98 2.31 -13.25
C PHE A 27 6.95 1.32 -13.90
N ALA A 28 7.42 0.31 -13.19
CA ALA A 28 8.25 -0.74 -13.78
C ALA A 28 7.45 -1.56 -14.80
N ALA A 29 6.22 -1.94 -14.45
CA ALA A 29 5.33 -2.71 -15.33
C ALA A 29 4.97 -1.95 -16.61
N TRP A 30 4.70 -0.64 -16.51
CA TRP A 30 4.40 0.19 -17.68
C TRP A 30 5.66 0.59 -18.45
N GLY A 31 6.69 1.01 -17.73
CA GLY A 31 7.96 1.46 -18.30
C GLY A 31 8.64 0.39 -19.14
N GLN A 32 8.64 -0.88 -18.70
CA GLN A 32 9.19 -1.96 -19.52
C GLN A 32 8.45 -2.12 -20.86
N ALA A 33 7.12 -2.00 -20.89
CA ALA A 33 6.35 -2.15 -22.13
C ALA A 33 6.57 -0.95 -23.07
N LEU A 34 6.66 0.26 -22.52
CA LEU A 34 6.95 1.47 -23.31
C LEU A 34 8.34 1.45 -23.96
N ILE A 35 9.28 0.67 -23.42
CA ILE A 35 10.62 0.51 -23.99
C ILE A 35 10.66 -0.69 -24.94
N LEU A 36 10.16 -1.84 -24.49
CA LEU A 36 10.33 -3.12 -25.19
C LEU A 36 9.40 -3.28 -26.40
N VAL A 37 8.14 -2.87 -26.30
CA VAL A 37 7.16 -3.03 -27.39
C VAL A 37 7.54 -2.24 -28.65
N PRO A 38 7.85 -0.93 -28.58
CA PRO A 38 8.21 -0.16 -29.77
C PRO A 38 9.62 -0.48 -30.31
N SER A 39 10.47 -1.13 -29.52
CA SER A 39 11.83 -1.49 -29.96
C SER A 39 11.84 -2.47 -31.14
N GLY A 40 10.77 -3.26 -31.32
CA GLY A 40 10.70 -4.30 -32.35
C GLY A 40 11.70 -5.44 -32.15
N LEU A 41 12.47 -5.45 -31.05
CA LEU A 41 13.53 -6.43 -30.77
C LEU A 41 12.98 -7.77 -30.27
N LEU A 42 11.73 -7.81 -29.81
CA LEU A 42 11.14 -8.97 -29.18
C LEU A 42 10.31 -9.81 -30.17
N PRO A 43 10.42 -11.15 -30.14
CA PRO A 43 9.49 -12.03 -30.84
C PRO A 43 8.04 -11.80 -30.37
N PRO A 44 7.02 -12.09 -31.22
CA PRO A 44 5.62 -11.78 -30.92
C PRO A 44 5.11 -12.31 -29.57
N LEU A 45 5.56 -13.50 -29.16
CA LEU A 45 5.22 -14.09 -27.86
C LEU A 45 5.70 -13.22 -26.68
N PHE A 46 6.96 -12.76 -26.73
CA PHE A 46 7.53 -11.94 -25.66
C PHE A 46 6.91 -10.55 -25.61
N THR A 47 6.54 -9.99 -26.76
CA THR A 47 5.78 -8.73 -26.84
C THR A 47 4.41 -8.88 -26.16
N PHE A 48 3.70 -9.98 -26.42
CA PHE A 48 2.42 -10.27 -25.74
C PHE A 48 2.59 -10.41 -24.22
N MET A 49 3.64 -11.12 -23.77
CA MET A 49 3.93 -11.23 -22.34
C MET A 49 4.27 -9.87 -21.71
N SER A 50 5.05 -9.03 -22.38
CA SER A 50 5.36 -7.67 -21.93
C SER A 50 4.10 -6.82 -21.77
N MET A 51 3.15 -6.91 -22.72
CA MET A 51 1.86 -6.23 -22.59
C MET A 51 1.02 -6.77 -21.43
N ALA A 52 1.00 -8.09 -21.22
CA ALA A 52 0.30 -8.69 -20.09
C ALA A 52 0.86 -8.22 -18.73
N VAL A 53 2.19 -8.08 -18.62
CA VAL A 53 2.85 -7.48 -17.44
C VAL A 53 2.42 -6.03 -17.25
N ALA A 54 2.36 -5.24 -18.33
CA ALA A 54 1.92 -3.84 -18.23
C ALA A 54 0.47 -3.70 -17.73
N VAL A 55 -0.43 -4.51 -18.27
CA VAL A 55 -1.85 -4.53 -17.84
C VAL A 55 -1.98 -4.98 -16.39
N SER A 56 -1.17 -5.96 -15.96
CA SER A 56 -1.18 -6.45 -14.58
C SER A 56 -0.45 -5.54 -13.57
N GLY A 57 0.24 -4.49 -14.01
CA GLY A 57 0.95 -3.55 -13.13
C GLY A 57 0.05 -2.88 -12.09
N TRP A 58 -1.15 -2.45 -12.51
CA TRP A 58 -2.14 -1.85 -11.61
C TRP A 58 -2.64 -2.82 -10.52
N PRO A 59 -3.17 -4.01 -10.85
CA PRO A 59 -3.64 -4.94 -9.82
C PRO A 59 -2.50 -5.42 -8.91
N LEU A 60 -1.27 -5.61 -9.42
CA LEU A 60 -0.12 -5.97 -8.58
C LEU A 60 0.25 -4.86 -7.58
N ALA A 61 0.30 -3.61 -8.03
CA ALA A 61 0.53 -2.46 -7.16
C ALA A 61 -0.57 -2.33 -6.09
N TRP A 62 -1.83 -2.54 -6.49
CA TRP A 62 -2.97 -2.53 -5.58
C TRP A 62 -2.88 -3.65 -4.53
N MET A 63 -2.58 -4.88 -4.96
CA MET A 63 -2.42 -6.04 -4.06
C MET A 63 -1.30 -5.82 -3.04
N TYR A 64 -0.16 -5.26 -3.48
CA TYR A 64 0.93 -4.92 -2.58
C TYR A 64 0.47 -3.91 -1.51
N ARG A 65 -0.22 -2.83 -1.95
CA ARG A 65 -0.75 -1.83 -1.04
C ARG A 65 -1.77 -2.43 -0.06
N ALA A 66 -2.68 -3.27 -0.55
CA ALA A 66 -3.68 -3.98 0.26
C ALA A 66 -3.04 -4.85 1.36
N TYR A 67 -1.88 -5.44 1.09
CA TYR A 67 -1.15 -6.28 2.03
C TYR A 67 -0.28 -5.48 3.02
N MET A 68 0.37 -4.40 2.58
CA MET A 68 1.26 -3.61 3.43
C MET A 68 0.56 -2.59 4.31
N THR A 69 -0.58 -2.04 3.87
CA THR A 69 -1.37 -1.07 4.64
C THR A 69 -1.75 -1.57 6.05
N PRO A 70 -2.34 -2.77 6.24
CA PRO A 70 -2.72 -3.24 7.56
C PRO A 70 -1.50 -3.49 8.48
N ARG A 71 -0.36 -3.93 7.93
CA ARG A 71 0.89 -4.07 8.69
C ARG A 71 1.42 -2.72 9.17
N TRP A 72 1.39 -1.71 8.28
CA TRP A 72 1.76 -0.36 8.64
C TRP A 72 0.83 0.20 9.72
N LYS A 73 -0.50 0.00 9.60
CA LYS A 73 -1.49 0.40 10.63
C LYS A 73 -1.16 -0.22 11.98
N LEU A 74 -0.93 -1.53 12.03
CA LEU A 74 -0.61 -2.22 13.28
C LEU A 74 0.67 -1.66 13.92
N TRP A 75 1.73 -1.45 13.14
CA TRP A 75 2.98 -0.87 13.64
C TRP A 75 2.79 0.58 14.10
N ALA A 76 2.09 1.41 13.33
CA ALA A 76 1.89 2.82 13.64
C ALA A 76 1.01 3.01 14.88
N TYR A 77 -0.10 2.27 14.96
CA TYR A 77 -1.06 2.41 16.06
C TYR A 77 -0.55 1.81 17.36
N SER A 78 0.22 0.72 17.32
CA SER A 78 0.82 0.15 18.54
C SER A 78 1.88 1.06 19.18
N GLY A 79 2.52 1.94 18.39
CA GLY A 79 3.47 2.95 18.86
C GLY A 79 2.89 4.36 19.02
N ALA A 80 1.63 4.59 18.66
CA ALA A 80 1.03 5.92 18.73
C ALA A 80 0.63 6.26 20.17
N GLY A 81 1.00 7.46 20.63
CA GLY A 81 0.48 8.00 21.90
C GLY A 81 -1.01 8.34 21.81
N ASN A 82 -1.50 8.72 20.62
CA ASN A 82 -2.91 8.96 20.33
C ASN A 82 -3.25 8.39 18.94
N VAL A 83 -3.95 7.26 18.91
CA VAL A 83 -4.31 6.57 17.66
C VAL A 83 -5.29 7.38 16.81
N GLN A 84 -6.21 8.12 17.43
CA GLN A 84 -7.20 8.92 16.68
C GLN A 84 -6.54 10.06 15.91
N GLN A 85 -5.62 10.78 16.55
CA GLN A 85 -4.84 11.83 15.88
C GLN A 85 -3.96 11.25 14.77
N MET A 86 -3.29 10.12 15.03
CA MET A 86 -2.48 9.41 14.04
C MET A 86 -3.28 9.03 12.80
N LYS A 87 -4.47 8.44 13.02
CA LYS A 87 -5.39 8.03 11.96
C LYS A 87 -5.91 9.21 11.16
N ALA A 88 -6.37 10.27 11.84
CA ALA A 88 -6.84 11.49 11.18
C ALA A 88 -5.75 12.09 10.27
N ALA A 89 -4.52 12.20 10.78
CA ALA A 89 -3.38 12.67 10.00
C ALA A 89 -3.05 11.75 8.82
N ALA A 90 -3.14 10.43 8.99
CA ALA A 90 -2.89 9.47 7.92
C ALA A 90 -3.95 9.50 6.80
N ILE A 91 -5.22 9.77 7.14
CA ILE A 91 -6.30 9.98 6.17
C ILE A 91 -6.05 11.27 5.38
N VAL A 92 -5.73 12.38 6.07
CA VAL A 92 -5.41 13.67 5.44
C VAL A 92 -4.20 13.54 4.51
N ALA A 93 -3.16 12.81 4.93
CA ALA A 93 -1.99 12.52 4.14
C ALA A 93 -2.22 11.49 3.00
N LYS A 94 -3.46 11.00 2.83
CA LYS A 94 -3.88 10.00 1.81
C LYS A 94 -3.11 8.68 1.89
N VAL A 95 -2.55 8.36 3.06
CA VAL A 95 -1.89 7.09 3.31
C VAL A 95 -2.94 5.97 3.35
N ILE A 96 -3.97 6.20 4.16
CA ILE A 96 -5.12 5.31 4.33
C ILE A 96 -6.39 5.97 3.80
N GLY A 97 -7.36 5.15 3.41
CA GLY A 97 -8.69 5.64 3.06
C GLY A 97 -9.56 5.89 4.30
N PRO A 98 -10.74 6.51 4.12
CA PRO A 98 -11.71 6.65 5.20
C PRO A 98 -12.25 5.29 5.65
N ASP A 99 -12.76 5.27 6.87
CA ASP A 99 -13.38 4.09 7.47
C ASP A 99 -14.54 3.57 6.63
N ASN A 100 -14.68 2.25 6.59
CA ASN A 100 -15.63 1.48 5.81
C ASN A 100 -15.55 1.74 4.29
N GLY A 101 -14.53 2.47 3.83
CA GLY A 101 -14.25 2.74 2.43
C GLY A 101 -13.69 1.53 1.69
N PHE A 102 -13.63 1.63 0.36
CA PHE A 102 -13.12 0.56 -0.51
C PHE A 102 -11.68 0.17 -0.17
N ALA A 103 -10.83 1.15 0.15
CA ALA A 103 -9.43 0.91 0.52
C ALA A 103 -9.31 0.02 1.77
N GLU A 104 -10.09 0.28 2.83
CA GLU A 104 -10.08 -0.54 4.05
C GLU A 104 -10.64 -1.94 3.77
N LYS A 105 -11.71 -2.04 2.98
CA LYS A 105 -12.31 -3.33 2.59
C LYS A 105 -11.38 -4.21 1.75
N SER A 106 -10.50 -3.58 0.97
CA SER A 106 -9.53 -4.28 0.14
C SER A 106 -8.28 -4.74 0.91
N GLU A 107 -8.15 -4.41 2.21
CA GLU A 107 -6.98 -4.80 2.99
C GLU A 107 -6.91 -6.32 3.18
N ILE A 108 -5.73 -6.87 2.92
CA ILE A 108 -5.46 -8.31 3.04
C ILE A 108 -4.71 -8.53 4.36
N CYS A 109 -5.44 -8.92 5.40
CA CYS A 109 -4.89 -9.24 6.72
C CYS A 109 -5.64 -10.39 7.40
N SER A 110 -5.01 -11.00 8.41
CA SER A 110 -5.66 -12.03 9.23
C SER A 110 -6.77 -11.41 10.09
N LYS A 111 -7.74 -12.24 10.51
CA LYS A 111 -8.81 -11.82 11.42
C LYS A 111 -8.26 -11.23 12.71
N ASP A 112 -7.20 -11.82 13.26
CA ASP A 112 -6.56 -11.36 14.50
C ASP A 112 -5.90 -9.99 14.33
N MET A 113 -5.19 -9.78 13.21
CA MET A 113 -4.59 -8.48 12.89
C MET A 113 -5.67 -7.40 12.76
N ARG A 114 -6.77 -7.72 12.08
CA ARG A 114 -7.89 -6.79 11.92
C ARG A 114 -8.55 -6.46 13.26
N ALA A 115 -8.80 -7.46 14.10
CA ALA A 115 -9.35 -7.27 15.44
C ALA A 115 -8.43 -6.40 16.30
N GLN A 116 -7.11 -6.60 16.22
CA GLN A 116 -6.14 -5.78 16.94
C GLN A 116 -6.13 -4.33 16.46
N ILE A 117 -6.18 -4.11 15.14
CA ILE A 117 -6.27 -2.76 14.55
C ILE A 117 -7.55 -2.07 15.04
N LEU A 118 -8.71 -2.74 14.97
CA LEU A 118 -9.98 -2.19 15.44
C LEU A 118 -9.95 -1.85 16.94
N ARG A 119 -9.32 -2.70 17.75
CA ARG A 119 -9.15 -2.46 19.19
C ARG A 119 -8.31 -1.21 19.46
N LEU A 120 -7.21 -1.03 18.74
CA LEU A 120 -6.37 0.18 18.84
C LEU A 120 -7.10 1.43 18.37
N GLU A 121 -7.96 1.30 17.37
CA GLU A 121 -8.82 2.39 16.89
C GLU A 121 -10.04 2.65 17.78
N GLY A 122 -10.28 1.87 18.84
CA GLY A 122 -11.47 2.01 19.70
C GLY A 122 -12.78 1.65 19.00
N ARG A 123 -12.73 0.77 17.98
CA ARG A 123 -13.86 0.31 17.14
C ARG A 123 -14.15 -1.19 17.31
N ALA A 124 -13.54 -1.84 18.31
CA ALA A 124 -13.71 -3.26 18.60
C ALA A 124 -14.99 -3.54 19.41
#